data_AF-A0A151EFS8-F1
#
_entry.id   AF-A0A151EFS8-F1
#
_cell.length_a   1.000
_cell.length_b   1.000
_cell.length_c   1.000
_cell.angle_alpha   90.00
_cell.angle_beta   90.00
_cell.angle_gamma   90.00
#
_symmetry.space_group_name_H-M   'P 1'
#
loop_
_entity.id
_entity.type
_entity.pdbx_description
1 polymer ?
#
loop_
_entity_poly.entity_id
_entity_poly.type
_entity_poly.pdbx_seq_one_letter_code
_entity_poly.pdbx_strand_id
1 'polypeptide(L)' 'MLSERGIRRGIEVFVKDVVNPDTPMRKARVVNVYPHPSRWLVVQYDDGDIVQVEEKQITTMFEINRRGREI' A
#
# COMPACT_ATOMS: atom_id res chain seq x y z
N MET A 1 -13.54 1.85 2.62
CA MET A 1 -12.88 2.93 1.83
C MET A 1 -11.48 3.18 2.39
N LEU A 2 -10.49 3.57 1.59
CA LEU A 2 -9.07 3.73 1.99
C LEU A 2 -8.86 4.39 3.37
N SER A 3 -9.68 5.38 3.71
CA SER A 3 -9.73 6.04 5.03
C SER A 3 -10.02 5.10 6.21
N GLU A 4 -10.95 4.14 6.05
CA GLU A 4 -11.29 3.12 7.06
C GLU A 4 -10.15 2.10 7.25
N ARG A 5 -9.35 1.88 6.21
CA ARG A 5 -8.12 1.08 6.28
C ARG A 5 -6.94 1.87 6.88
N GLY A 6 -7.18 3.12 7.31
CA GLY A 6 -6.15 4.02 7.83
C GLY A 6 -5.19 4.55 6.76
N ILE A 7 -5.53 4.41 5.47
CA ILE A 7 -4.67 4.80 4.36
C ILE A 7 -4.81 6.30 4.08
N ARG A 8 -3.74 7.05 4.37
CA ARG A 8 -3.64 8.51 4.23
C ARG A 8 -2.22 8.91 3.83
N ARG A 9 -2.06 10.14 3.34
CA ARG A 9 -0.73 10.69 3.02
C ARG A 9 0.23 10.58 4.20
N GLY A 10 1.47 10.21 3.90
CA GLY A 10 2.60 10.17 4.84
C GLY A 10 2.79 8.84 5.57
N ILE A 11 1.86 7.89 5.46
CA ILE A 11 1.99 6.58 6.11
C ILE A 11 2.86 5.62 5.29
N GLU A 12 3.40 4.62 5.96
CA GLU A 12 4.12 3.52 5.32
C GLU A 12 3.17 2.37 5.00
N VAL A 13 3.34 1.80 3.81
CA VAL A 13 2.58 0.68 3.28
C VAL A 13 3.49 -0.32 2.59
N PHE A 14 3.00 -1.54 2.44
CA PHE A 14 3.62 -2.58 1.65
C PHE A 14 2.88 -2.70 0.32
N VAL A 15 3.64 -2.67 -0.77
CA VAL A 15 3.13 -2.81 -2.13
C VAL A 15 3.43 -4.23 -2.60
N LYS A 16 2.37 -4.93 -3.01
CA LYS A 16 2.46 -6.24 -3.64
C LYS A 16 2.63 -6.08 -5.16
N ASP A 17 3.56 -6.82 -5.74
CA ASP A 17 3.69 -6.95 -7.18
C ASP A 17 2.54 -7.80 -7.74
N VAL A 18 1.76 -7.23 -8.67
CA VAL A 18 0.62 -7.91 -9.32
C VAL A 18 1.04 -8.82 -10.46
N VAL A 19 2.22 -8.60 -11.05
CA VAL A 19 2.76 -9.39 -12.14
C VAL A 19 3.46 -10.63 -11.57
N ASN A 20 4.24 -10.44 -10.51
CA ASN A 20 5.02 -11.51 -9.88
C ASN A 20 4.66 -11.64 -8.38
N PRO A 21 3.60 -12.40 -8.03
CA PRO A 21 3.08 -12.47 -6.66
C PRO A 21 4.03 -13.10 -5.63
N ASP A 22 5.03 -13.86 -6.09
CA ASP A 22 6.07 -14.46 -5.23
C ASP A 22 7.17 -13.46 -4.85
N THR A 23 7.19 -12.28 -5.48
CA THR A 23 8.14 -11.22 -5.14
C THR A 23 7.80 -10.67 -3.75
N PRO A 24 8.81 -10.50 -2.87
CA PRO A 24 8.59 -9.88 -1.57
C PRO A 24 7.92 -8.51 -1.72
N MET A 25 6.95 -8.24 -0.84
CA MET A 25 6.30 -6.94 -0.82
C MET A 25 7.33 -5.84 -0.53
N ARG A 26 7.28 -4.76 -1.31
CA ARG A 26 8.18 -3.62 -1.15
C ARG A 26 7.55 -2.58 -0.24
N LYS A 27 8.35 -2.03 0.67
CA LYS A 27 7.92 -0.92 1.54
C LYS A 27 7.91 0.38 0.73
N ALA A 28 6.87 1.18 0.92
CA ALA A 28 6.74 2.48 0.29
C ALA A 28 5.98 3.45 1.20
N ARG A 29 6.14 4.75 0.97
CA ARG A 29 5.43 5.82 1.67
C ARG A 29 4.34 6.41 0.78
N VAL A 30 3.14 6.58 1.32
CA VAL A 30 2.02 7.18 0.59
C VAL A 30 2.26 8.68 0.39
N VAL A 31 2.37 9.12 -0.86
CA VAL A 31 2.51 10.53 -1.25
C VAL A 31 1.14 11.17 -1.43
N ASN A 32 0.21 10.48 -2.09
CA ASN A 32 -1.16 10.96 -2.29
C ASN A 32 -2.17 9.81 -2.41
N VAL A 33 -3.45 10.12 -2.18
CA VAL A 33 -4.54 9.13 -2.17
C VAL A 33 -5.71 9.64 -3.01
N TYR A 34 -6.26 8.79 -3.88
CA TYR A 34 -7.40 9.10 -4.75
C TYR A 34 -8.54 8.10 -4.50
N PRO A 35 -9.38 8.34 -3.47
CA PRO A 35 -10.29 7.33 -2.92
C PRO A 35 -11.56 7.07 -3.75
N HIS A 36 -12.03 8.00 -4.58
CA HIS A 36 -13.19 7.80 -5.45
C HIS A 36 -13.12 8.69 -6.69
N PRO A 37 -13.53 8.21 -7.88
CA PRO A 37 -13.97 6.84 -8.21
C PRO A 37 -12.81 5.85 -8.43
N SER A 38 -11.59 6.36 -8.60
CA SER A 38 -10.50 5.61 -9.22
C SER A 38 -9.69 4.69 -8.29
N ARG A 39 -9.77 4.86 -6.96
CA ARG A 39 -9.15 3.98 -5.93
C ARG A 39 -7.66 3.65 -6.15
N TRP A 40 -6.88 4.65 -6.57
CA TRP A 40 -5.42 4.54 -6.68
C TRP A 40 -4.71 5.46 -5.70
N LEU A 41 -3.42 5.19 -5.51
CA LEU A 41 -2.54 5.87 -4.60
C LEU A 41 -1.23 6.15 -5.33
N VAL A 42 -0.56 7.23 -4.92
CA VAL A 42 0.82 7.49 -5.32
C VAL A 42 1.68 7.15 -4.13
N VAL A 43 2.68 6.30 -4.36
CA VAL A 43 3.64 5.87 -3.34
C VAL A 43 5.05 6.19 -3.79
N GLN A 44 5.93 6.43 -2.82
CA GLN A 44 7.35 6.60 -3.01
C GLN A 44 8.09 5.46 -2.33
N TYR A 45 8.92 4.73 -3.08
CA TYR A 45 9.80 3.70 -2.56
C TYR A 45 11.07 4.29 -1.93
N ASP A 46 11.83 3.48 -1.20
CA ASP A 46 13.05 3.91 -0.50
C ASP A 46 14.20 4.33 -1.46
N ASP A 47 14.17 3.82 -2.70
CA ASP A 47 15.10 4.22 -3.79
C ASP A 47 14.74 5.59 -4.41
N GLY A 48 13.62 6.19 -3.99
CA GLY A 48 13.13 7.47 -4.48
C GLY A 48 12.10 7.34 -5.61
N ASP A 49 11.85 6.14 -6.13
CA ASP A 49 10.90 5.93 -7.22
C ASP A 49 9.48 6.24 -6.78
N ILE A 50 8.76 7.00 -7.62
CA ILE A 50 7.36 7.38 -7.38
C ILE A 50 6.48 6.65 -8.38
N VAL A 51 5.56 5.84 -7.87
CA VAL A 51 4.70 4.98 -8.69
C VAL A 51 3.25 5.11 -8.27
N GLN A 52 2.36 5.04 -9.27
CA GLN A 52 0.93 4.92 -9.06
C GLN A 52 0.55 3.44 -8.90
N VAL A 53 -0.19 3.14 -7.83
CA VAL A 53 -0.62 1.78 -7.47
C VAL A 53 -2.10 1.76 -7.11
N GLU A 54 -2.74 0.61 -7.30
CA GLU A 54 -4.14 0.43 -6.93
C GLU A 54 -4.28 0.05 -5.45
N GLU A 55 -5.44 0.36 -4.87
CA GLU A 55 -5.79 -0.02 -3.48
C GLU A 55 -5.58 -1.52 -3.18
N LYS A 56 -5.81 -2.40 -4.17
CA LYS A 56 -5.66 -3.87 -4.02
C LYS A 56 -4.21 -4.32 -3.87
N GLN A 57 -3.26 -3.49 -4.31
CA GLN A 57 -1.82 -3.77 -4.23
C GLN A 57 -1.24 -3.35 -2.89
N ILE A 58 -2.00 -2.58 -2.11
CA ILE A 58 -1.56 -2.00 -0.84
C ILE A 58 -1.97 -2.87 0.34
N THR A 59 -1.01 -3.17 1.20
CA THR A 59 -1.22 -3.74 2.53
C THR A 59 -0.62 -2.80 3.57
N THR A 60 -1.38 -2.46 4.60
CA THR A 60 -0.90 -1.63 5.71
C THR A 60 -0.17 -2.48 6.76
N MET A 61 0.69 -1.85 7.57
CA MET A 61 1.33 -2.55 8.69
C MET A 61 0.32 -3.13 9.69
N PHE A 62 -0.83 -2.48 9.87
CA PHE A 62 -1.90 -2.97 10.73
C PHE A 62 -2.48 -4.29 10.21
N GLU A 63 -2.69 -4.41 8.89
CA GLU A 63 -3.21 -5.62 8.27
C GLU A 63 -2.22 -6.80 8.36
N ILE A 64 -0.91 -6.54 8.25
CA ILE A 64 0.12 -7.57 8.47
C ILE A 64 0.09 -8.08 9.92
N ASN A 65 0.06 -7.17 10.89
CA ASN A 65 0.03 -7.54 12.31
C ASN A 65 -1.26 -8.28 12.71
N ARG A 66 -2.40 -7.95 12.08
CA ARG A 66 -3.65 -8.68 12.29
C ARG A 66 -3.55 -10.12 11.78
N ARG A 67 -2.99 -10.32 10.58
CA ARG A 67 -2.79 -11.67 10.01
C ARG A 67 -1.80 -12.51 10.79
N GLY A 68 -0.74 -11.90 11.31
CA GLY A 68 0.26 -12.60 12.14
C GLY A 68 -0.25 -13.04 13.52
N ARG A 69 -1.40 -12.54 13.97
CA ARG A 69 -2.03 -12.93 15.26
C ARG A 69 -3.12 -13.99 15.12
N GLU A 70 -3.52 -14.36 13.91
CA GLU A 70 -4.53 -15.41 13.65
C GLU A 70 -3.89 -16.80 13.45
N ILE A 71 -2.61 -16.98 13.81
CA ILE A 71 -1.84 -18.23 13.70
C ILE A 71 -1.40 -18.71 15.09
#